data_AF-A0A371PYI3-F1
#
_entry.id   AF-A0A371PYI3-F1
#
_cell.length_a   1.000
_cell.length_b   1.000
_cell.length_c   1.000
_cell.angle_alpha   90.00
_cell.angle_beta   90.00
_cell.angle_gamma   90.00
#
_symmetry.space_group_name_H-M   'P 1'
#
loop_
_entity.id
_entity.type
_entity.pdbx_description
1 polymer ?
#
loop_
_entity_poly.entity_id
_entity_poly.type
_entity_poly.pdbx_seq_one_letter_code
_entity_poly.pdbx_strand_id
1 'polypeptide(L)'
;MEITDTGQLTGAALDHIEGDPSLPDEERRQSQETVKEDPAEALAQLIDPFDLVNTVPGTELAQASWSSEELTDYDPDAEWDAAEWDLADDTAG
;
A
#
# COMPACT_ATOMS: atom_id res chain seq x y z
N MET A 1 -4.70 -2.69 20.70
CA MET A 1 -5.99 -2.05 20.34
C MET A 1 -6.54 -2.90 19.20
N GLU A 2 -7.80 -3.30 19.27
CA GLU A 2 -8.43 -4.19 18.29
C GLU A 2 -9.50 -3.41 17.54
N ILE A 3 -9.64 -3.65 16.23
CA ILE A 3 -10.67 -3.03 15.41
C ILE A 3 -11.98 -3.77 15.68
N THR A 4 -12.89 -3.13 16.43
CA THR A 4 -14.15 -3.76 16.87
C THR A 4 -15.25 -3.74 15.82
N ASP A 5 -15.10 -2.90 14.79
CA ASP A 5 -16.09 -2.76 13.72
C ASP A 5 -15.40 -2.47 12.39
N THR A 6 -15.11 -3.54 11.64
CA THR A 6 -14.48 -3.45 10.33
C THR A 6 -15.40 -2.85 9.27
N GLY A 7 -16.72 -2.98 9.41
CA GLY A 7 -17.69 -2.41 8.47
C GLY A 7 -17.72 -0.89 8.53
N GLN A 8 -17.71 -0.31 9.74
CA GLN A 8 -17.59 1.13 9.91
C GLN A 8 -16.25 1.67 9.40
N LEU A 9 -15.16 0.92 9.58
CA LEU A 9 -13.84 1.29 9.08
C LEU A 9 -13.81 1.33 7.54
N THR A 10 -14.25 0.26 6.88
CA THR A 10 -14.34 0.21 5.42
C THR A 10 -15.26 1.31 4.88
N GLY A 11 -16.39 1.58 5.54
CA GLY A 11 -17.29 2.68 5.15
C GLY A 11 -16.61 4.05 5.19
N ALA A 12 -15.90 4.35 6.29
CA ALA A 12 -15.16 5.60 6.42
C ALA A 12 -14.04 5.73 5.36
N ALA A 13 -13.35 4.63 5.04
CA ALA A 13 -12.33 4.62 3.99
C ALA A 13 -12.94 4.88 2.59
N LEU A 14 -14.10 4.29 2.29
CA LEU A 14 -14.81 4.54 1.03
C LEU A 14 -15.26 5.99 0.89
N ASP A 15 -15.83 6.57 1.96
CA ASP A 15 -16.23 7.98 1.99
C ASP A 15 -15.02 8.90 1.78
N HIS A 16 -13.87 8.57 2.38
CA HIS A 16 -12.63 9.30 2.20
C HIS A 16 -12.12 9.24 0.75
N ILE A 17 -12.07 8.04 0.15
CA ILE A 17 -11.63 7.84 -1.24
C ILE A 17 -12.56 8.54 -2.24
N GLU A 18 -13.87 8.49 -2.02
CA GLU A 18 -14.84 9.17 -2.90
C GLU A 18 -14.73 10.70 -2.78
N GLY A 19 -14.45 11.19 -1.57
CA GLY A 19 -14.28 12.62 -1.29
C GLY A 19 -12.98 13.23 -1.79
N ASP A 20 -12.00 12.44 -2.23
CA ASP A 20 -10.70 12.93 -2.67
C ASP A 20 -10.71 13.36 -4.17
N PRO A 21 -10.64 14.67 -4.47
CA PRO A 21 -10.62 15.18 -5.84
C PRO A 21 -9.26 15.02 -6.52
N SER A 22 -8.21 14.69 -5.78
CA SER A 22 -6.85 14.51 -6.30
C SER A 22 -6.61 13.10 -6.83
N LEU A 23 -7.43 12.12 -6.44
CA LEU A 23 -7.37 10.76 -6.95
C LEU A 23 -7.93 10.64 -8.38
N PRO A 24 -7.14 10.15 -9.36
CA PRO A 24 -7.64 9.74 -10.67
C PRO A 24 -8.68 8.60 -10.57
N ASP A 25 -9.60 8.52 -11.54
CA ASP A 25 -10.71 7.57 -11.48
C ASP A 25 -10.28 6.10 -11.39
N GLU A 26 -9.21 5.72 -12.08
CA GLU A 26 -8.69 4.34 -12.06
C GLU A 26 -8.07 3.99 -10.70
N GLU A 27 -7.27 4.90 -10.13
CA GLU A 27 -6.69 4.73 -8.79
C GLU A 27 -7.78 4.73 -7.71
N ARG A 28 -8.81 5.56 -7.86
CA ARG A 28 -9.98 5.57 -6.98
C ARG A 28 -10.66 4.21 -6.98
N ARG A 29 -10.92 3.66 -8.17
CA ARG A 29 -11.55 2.35 -8.33
C ARG A 29 -10.72 1.24 -7.69
N GLN A 30 -9.39 1.20 -7.91
CA GLN A 30 -8.52 0.21 -7.29
C GLN A 30 -8.53 0.33 -5.76
N SER A 31 -8.37 1.56 -5.23
CA SER A 31 -8.39 1.82 -3.80
C SER A 31 -9.71 1.35 -3.16
N GLN A 32 -10.85 1.62 -3.81
CA GLN A 32 -12.17 1.18 -3.34
C GLN A 32 -12.31 -0.35 -3.29
N GLU A 33 -11.71 -1.08 -4.22
CA GLU A 33 -11.73 -2.55 -4.19
C GLU A 33 -10.84 -3.07 -3.06
N THR A 34 -9.61 -2.55 -2.95
CA THR A 34 -8.64 -2.97 -1.93
C THR A 34 -9.16 -2.78 -0.50
N VAL A 35 -9.78 -1.64 -0.17
CA VAL A 35 -10.33 -1.40 1.19
C VAL A 35 -11.55 -2.26 1.54
N LYS A 36 -12.23 -2.84 0.54
CA LYS A 36 -13.31 -3.81 0.77
C LYS A 36 -12.78 -5.20 1.05
N GLU A 37 -11.60 -5.52 0.52
CA GLU A 37 -10.96 -6.83 0.67
C GLU A 37 -10.16 -6.94 1.97
N ASP A 38 -9.48 -5.87 2.40
CA ASP A 38 -8.63 -5.87 3.59
C ASP A 38 -8.92 -4.68 4.55
N PRO A 39 -9.32 -4.95 5.81
CA PRO A 39 -9.44 -3.92 6.84
C PRO A 39 -8.15 -3.16 7.13
N ALA A 40 -6.97 -3.75 6.92
CA ALA A 40 -5.69 -3.07 7.10
C ALA A 40 -5.50 -1.96 6.06
N GLU A 41 -5.94 -2.20 4.83
CA GLU A 41 -5.92 -1.22 3.74
C GLU A 41 -6.92 -0.08 4.02
N ALA A 42 -8.12 -0.41 4.52
CA ALA A 42 -9.07 0.61 4.98
C ALA A 42 -8.49 1.51 6.08
N LEU A 43 -7.71 0.94 7.02
CA LEU A 43 -7.01 1.71 8.04
C LEU A 43 -5.91 2.60 7.44
N ALA A 44 -5.10 2.07 6.52
CA ALA A 44 -4.01 2.81 5.88
C ALA A 44 -4.54 4.05 5.15
N GLN A 45 -5.71 3.94 4.50
CA GLN A 45 -6.33 5.05 3.78
C GLN A 45 -6.78 6.22 4.68
N LEU A 46 -6.98 5.97 5.98
CA LEU A 46 -7.46 6.97 6.94
C LEU A 46 -6.33 7.63 7.74
N ILE A 47 -5.09 7.21 7.52
CA ILE A 47 -3.93 7.71 8.25
C ILE A 47 -3.11 8.61 7.34
N ASP A 48 -2.92 9.86 7.75
CA ASP A 48 -1.82 10.69 7.22
C ASP A 48 -0.53 10.28 7.97
N PRO A 49 0.42 9.59 7.33
CA PRO A 49 1.61 9.10 8.01
C PRO A 49 2.53 10.23 8.48
N PHE A 50 2.54 11.37 7.79
CA PHE A 50 3.38 12.51 8.15
C PHE A 50 2.79 13.24 9.36
N ASP A 51 1.50 13.52 9.34
CA ASP A 51 0.82 14.12 10.50
C ASP A 51 0.97 13.22 11.73
N LEU A 52 0.74 11.91 11.56
CA LEU A 52 0.88 10.93 12.64
C LEU A 52 2.26 11.01 13.30
N VAL A 53 3.34 10.94 12.50
CA VAL A 53 4.71 10.92 13.01
C VAL A 53 5.11 12.28 13.61
N ASN A 54 4.61 13.40 13.06
CA ASN A 54 4.90 14.74 13.57
C ASN A 54 4.36 14.99 14.99
N THR A 55 3.37 14.22 15.44
CA THR A 55 2.86 14.32 16.83
C THR A 55 3.78 13.67 17.86
N VAL A 56 4.76 12.87 17.45
CA VAL A 56 5.64 12.10 18.35
C VAL A 56 6.85 12.95 18.77
N PRO A 57 7.02 13.27 20.07
CA PRO A 57 8.10 14.14 20.53
C PRO A 57 9.49 13.61 20.20
N GLY A 58 10.35 14.50 19.67
CA GLY A 58 11.74 14.16 19.33
C GLY A 58 11.91 13.42 18.01
N THR A 59 10.85 13.30 17.19
CA THR A 59 10.95 12.71 15.86
C THR A 59 11.33 13.76 14.83
N GLU A 60 12.32 13.44 14.01
CA GLU A 60 12.74 14.25 12.86
C GLU A 60 12.58 13.39 11.59
N LEU A 61 11.80 13.87 10.62
CA LEU A 61 11.65 13.19 9.33
C LEU A 61 12.94 13.39 8.51
N ALA A 62 13.72 12.33 8.37
CA ALA A 62 14.89 12.30 7.50
C ALA A 62 14.54 11.62 6.17
N GLN A 63 14.95 12.22 5.06
CA GLN A 63 14.86 11.58 3.75
C GLN A 63 15.90 10.44 3.71
N ALA A 64 15.43 9.19 3.66
CA ALA A 64 16.31 8.06 3.44
C ALA A 64 16.72 8.04 1.96
N SER A 65 17.96 8.42 1.65
CA SER A 65 18.51 8.18 0.31
C SER A 65 18.79 6.69 0.19
N TRP A 66 17.87 5.97 -0.45
CA TRP A 66 18.14 4.66 -0.98
C TRP A 66 18.92 4.89 -2.27
N SER A 67 20.19 4.52 -2.27
CA SER A 67 20.91 4.41 -3.53
C SER A 67 20.30 3.24 -4.27
N SER A 68 19.49 3.50 -5.29
CA SER A 68 19.27 2.48 -6.32
C SER A 68 20.66 2.11 -6.85
N GLU A 69 20.97 0.82 -6.91
CA GLU A 69 22.11 0.35 -7.68
C GLU A 69 21.96 0.88 -9.11
N GLU A 70 23.08 1.29 -9.72
CA GLU A 70 23.08 1.86 -11.07
C GLU A 70 22.42 0.88 -12.02
N LEU A 71 21.31 1.30 -12.63
CA LEU A 71 20.57 0.70 -13.73
C LEU A 71 21.12 -0.67 -14.17
N THR A 72 20.70 -1.75 -13.51
CA THR A 72 21.00 -3.10 -14.01
C THR A 72 20.46 -3.19 -15.44
N ASP A 73 21.27 -3.68 -16.39
CA ASP A 73 20.82 -3.93 -17.76
C ASP A 73 19.59 -4.85 -17.66
N TYR A 74 18.40 -4.25 -17.81
CA TYR A 74 17.15 -5.00 -17.80
C TYR A 74 17.16 -5.86 -19.07
N ASP A 75 17.43 -7.14 -18.89
CA ASP A 75 17.36 -8.12 -19.96
C ASP A 75 15.91 -8.62 -20.04
N PRO A 76 15.13 -8.22 -21.06
CA PRO A 76 13.75 -8.68 -21.22
C PRO A 76 13.66 -10.17 -21.55
N ASP A 77 14.77 -10.79 -21.97
CA ASP A 77 14.88 -12.22 -22.24
C ASP A 77 15.43 -13.00 -21.03
N ALA A 78 15.83 -12.31 -19.95
CA ALA A 78 16.20 -12.98 -18.71
C ALA A 78 14.97 -13.67 -18.11
N GLU A 79 15.04 -15.00 -18.03
CA GLU A 79 14.02 -15.77 -17.34
C GLU A 79 14.04 -15.39 -15.87
N TRP A 80 12.93 -14.82 -15.39
CA TRP A 80 12.76 -14.56 -13.97
C TRP A 80 12.66 -15.91 -13.27
N ASP A 81 13.74 -16.32 -12.59
CA ASP A 81 13.79 -17.62 -11.91
C ASP A 81 12.92 -17.58 -10.65
N ALA A 82 11.63 -17.81 -10.83
CA ALA A 82 10.65 -17.85 -9.75
C ALA A 82 10.96 -18.94 -8.70
N ALA A 83 11.78 -19.95 -9.06
CA ALA A 83 12.22 -20.99 -8.13
C ALA A 83 13.30 -20.48 -7.15
N GLU A 84 14.10 -19.48 -7.54
CA GLU A 84 15.06 -18.82 -6.64
C GLU A 84 14.33 -18.04 -5.53
N TRP A 85 13.19 -17.45 -5.86
CA TRP A 85 12.46 -16.54 -4.96
C TRP A 85 11.34 -17.23 -4.16
N ASP A 86 11.20 -18.56 -4.26
CA ASP A 86 10.10 -19.31 -3.63
C ASP A 86 8.71 -18.72 -3.94
N LEU A 87 8.60 -18.06 -5.10
CA LEU A 87 7.39 -17.44 -5.63
C LEU A 87 6.69 -18.35 -6.64
N ALA A 88 7.24 -19.55 -6.88
CA ALA A 88 6.60 -20.59 -7.67
C ALA A 88 5.40 -21.14 -6.88
N ASP A 89 4.23 -20.56 -7.15
CA ASP A 89 2.95 -20.95 -6.57
C ASP A 89 2.61 -22.44 -6.83
N ASP A 90 2.06 -23.09 -5.81
CA ASP A 90 1.74 -24.52 -5.71
C ASP A 90 0.47 -24.88 -6.53
N THR A 91 0.44 -24.49 -7.81
CA THR A 91 -0.66 -24.75 -8.75
C THR A 91 -0.32 -25.87 -9.75
N ALA A 92 0.45 -26.85 -9.33
CA ALA A 92 0.54 -28.13 -10.03
C ALA A 92 -0.50 -29.12 -9.47
N GLY A 93 -1.76 -28.97 -9.92
CA GLY A 93 -2.80 -30.00 -9.82
C GLY A 93 -2.65 -31.08 -10.90
#